data_AF-A0A242MA69-F1
#
_entry.id   AF-A0A242MA69-F1
#
_cell.length_a   1.000
_cell.length_b   1.000
_cell.length_c   1.000
_cell.angle_alpha   90.00
_cell.angle_beta   90.00
_cell.angle_gamma   90.00
#
_symmetry.space_group_name_H-M   'P 1'
#
loop_
_entity.id
_entity.type
_entity.pdbx_description
1 polymer ?
#
loop_
_entity_poly.entity_id
_entity_poly.type
_entity_poly.pdbx_seq_one_letter_code
_entity_poly.pdbx_strand_id
1 'polypeptide(L)' 'MFTVVTAGREVKALITRTALEQYFWLGPDASEGRVLRIFADGRQRITAVTQRVALRSGATEVRLDVEDFAS' A
#
# COMPACT_ATOMS: atom_id res chain seq x y z
N MET A 1 9.06 -2.01 -0.50
CA MET A 1 8.68 -2.08 0.92
C MET A 1 8.69 -0.69 1.51
N PHE A 2 7.79 -0.39 2.45
CA PHE A 2 7.77 0.87 3.20
C PHE A 2 7.31 0.63 4.63
N THR A 3 7.57 1.57 5.53
CA THR A 3 7.12 1.50 6.92
C THR A 3 6.03 2.53 7.19
N VAL A 4 5.08 2.16 8.06
CA VAL A 4 4.06 3.06 8.61
C VAL A 4 4.03 2.87 10.12
N VAL A 5 3.89 3.96 10.87
CA VAL A 5 3.64 3.90 12.32
C VAL A 5 2.13 3.91 12.55
N THR A 6 1.63 2.97 13.35
CA THR A 6 0.23 2.90 13.78
C THR A 6 0.13 2.28 15.16
N ALA A 7 -0.75 2.78 16.02
CA ALA A 7 -0.90 2.32 17.41
C ALA A 7 0.44 2.19 18.17
N GLY A 8 1.37 3.14 17.96
CA GLY A 8 2.66 3.16 18.64
C GLY A 8 3.68 2.11 18.18
N ARG A 9 3.40 1.37 17.08
CA ARG A 9 4.33 0.37 16.51
C ARG A 9 4.62 0.63 15.04
N GLU A 10 5.79 0.19 14.60
CA GLU A 10 6.14 0.14 13.18
C GLU A 10 5.48 -1.07 12.50
N VAL A 11 4.94 -0.83 11.32
CA VAL A 11 4.38 -1.85 10.43
C VAL A 11 5.11 -1.80 9.10
N LYS A 12 5.70 -2.92 8.71
CA LYS A 12 6.29 -3.10 7.38
C LYS A 12 5.19 -3.41 6.40
N ALA A 13 5.20 -2.74 5.26
CA ALA A 13 4.17 -2.89 4.25
C ALA A 13 4.75 -3.09 2.85
N LEU A 14 4.07 -3.97 2.12
CA LEU A 14 4.24 -4.20 0.70
C LEU A 14 2.91 -3.85 0.03
N ILE A 15 2.96 -3.32 -1.18
CA ILE A 15 1.78 -3.15 -2.03
C ILE A 15 2.03 -3.91 -3.32
N THR A 16 1.05 -4.69 -3.77
CA THR A 16 1.15 -5.41 -5.04
C THR A 16 1.11 -4.44 -6.20
N ARG A 17 1.78 -4.81 -7.30
CA ARG A 17 1.69 -4.05 -8.54
C ARG A 17 0.26 -4.02 -9.07
N THR A 18 -0.46 -5.13 -8.96
CA THR A 18 -1.87 -5.24 -9.33
C THR A 18 -2.76 -4.23 -8.59
N ALA A 19 -2.53 -4.01 -7.29
CA ALA A 19 -3.26 -2.98 -6.54
C ALA A 19 -2.95 -1.56 -7.07
N LEU A 20 -1.70 -1.28 -7.44
CA LEU A 20 -1.31 -0.01 -8.07
C LEU A 20 -1.94 0.18 -9.45
N GLU A 21 -2.05 -0.89 -10.24
CA GLU A 21 -2.69 -0.86 -11.55
C GLU A 21 -4.19 -0.55 -11.44
N GLN A 22 -4.90 -1.23 -10.53
CA GLN A 22 -6.34 -1.09 -10.41
C GLN A 22 -6.81 0.16 -9.67
N TYR A 23 -6.15 0.56 -8.59
CA TYR A 23 -6.61 1.66 -7.73
C TYR A 23 -5.84 2.96 -7.90
N PHE A 24 -4.68 2.92 -8.56
CA PHE A 24 -3.80 4.07 -8.71
C PHE A 24 -3.39 4.32 -10.17
N TRP A 25 -4.11 3.73 -11.14
CA TRP A 25 -3.92 3.93 -12.58
C TRP A 25 -2.47 3.73 -13.05
N LEU A 26 -1.77 2.76 -12.44
CA LEU A 26 -0.47 2.32 -12.98
C LEU A 26 -0.70 1.54 -14.27
N GLY A 27 0.07 1.85 -15.33
CA GLY A 27 0.03 1.06 -16.55
C GLY A 27 0.66 -0.33 -16.37
N PRO A 28 0.18 -1.37 -17.08
CA PRO A 28 0.66 -2.76 -16.95
C PRO A 28 2.12 -2.98 -17.36
N ASP A 29 2.76 -2.03 -18.04
CA ASP A 29 4.19 -2.05 -18.40
C ASP A 29 4.93 -0.81 -17.87
N ALA A 30 4.39 -0.19 -16.83
CA ALA A 30 5.02 0.96 -16.20
C ALA A 30 6.41 0.60 -15.68
N SER A 31 7.39 1.45 -16.02
CA SER A 31 8.75 1.37 -15.50
C SER A 31 8.78 1.56 -13.98
N GLU A 32 9.86 1.11 -13.34
CA GLU A 32 10.03 1.28 -11.89
C GLU A 32 9.92 2.74 -11.44
N GLY A 33 10.47 3.68 -12.23
CA GLY A 33 10.33 5.11 -11.94
C GLY A 33 8.87 5.57 -11.95
N ARG A 34 8.04 5.03 -12.85
CA ARG A 34 6.60 5.31 -12.88
C ARG A 34 5.86 4.67 -11.71
N VAL A 35 6.26 3.46 -11.31
CA VAL A 35 5.75 2.77 -10.10
C VAL A 35 6.01 3.61 -8.86
N LEU A 36 7.25 4.07 -8.66
CA LEU A 36 7.64 4.90 -7.51
C LEU A 36 6.86 6.22 -7.48
N ARG A 37 6.66 6.86 -8.64
CA ARG A 37 5.86 8.09 -8.72
C ARG A 37 4.40 7.84 -8.34
N ILE A 38 3.75 6.83 -8.90
CA ILE A 38 2.35 6.49 -8.55
C ILE A 38 2.21 6.15 -7.07
N PHE A 39 3.18 5.41 -6.51
CA PHE A 39 3.22 5.12 -5.09
C PHE A 39 3.34 6.40 -4.24
N ALA A 40 4.19 7.36 -4.64
CA ALA A 40 4.34 8.63 -3.96
C ALA A 40 3.05 9.48 -4.05
N ASP A 41 2.45 9.55 -5.23
CA ASP A 41 1.19 10.28 -5.46
C ASP A 41 0.03 9.67 -4.65
N GLY A 42 0.00 8.34 -4.52
CA GLY A 42 -1.01 7.59 -3.76
C GLY A 42 -0.71 7.40 -2.27
N ARG A 43 0.39 7.96 -1.76
CA ARG A 43 0.98 7.60 -0.46
C ARG A 43 0.02 7.73 0.71
N GLN A 44 -0.82 8.75 0.72
CA GLN A 44 -1.79 8.99 1.78
C GLN A 44 -2.83 7.86 1.89
N ARG A 45 -3.45 7.47 0.77
CA ARG A 45 -4.44 6.39 0.74
C ARG A 45 -3.81 5.04 1.07
N ILE A 46 -2.64 4.76 0.51
CA ILE A 46 -1.88 3.54 0.79
C ILE A 46 -1.58 3.42 2.29
N THR A 47 -1.13 4.52 2.91
CA THR A 47 -0.85 4.58 4.35
C THR A 47 -2.10 4.32 5.18
N ALA A 48 -3.22 4.97 4.85
CA ALA A 48 -4.49 4.78 5.57
C ALA A 48 -4.95 3.31 5.51
N VAL A 49 -4.84 2.66 4.36
CA VAL A 49 -5.17 1.23 4.20
C VAL A 49 -4.19 0.34 4.97
N THR A 50 -2.88 0.61 4.93
CA THR A 50 -1.89 -0.09 5.78
C THR A 50 -2.28 -0.01 7.26
N GLN A 51 -2.61 1.17 7.76
CA GLN A 51 -3.00 1.37 9.16
C GLN A 51 -4.27 0.60 9.49
N ARG A 52 -5.30 0.67 8.64
CA ARG A 52 -6.56 -0.06 8.80
C ARG A 52 -6.33 -1.58 8.88
N VAL A 53 -5.60 -2.14 7.92
CA VAL A 53 -5.32 -3.58 7.85
C VAL A 53 -4.51 -4.03 9.07
N ALA A 54 -3.48 -3.27 9.45
CA ALA A 54 -2.65 -3.59 10.61
C ALA A 54 -3.42 -3.50 11.94
N LEU A 55 -4.31 -2.51 12.10
CA LEU A 55 -5.16 -2.38 13.29
C LEU A 55 -6.16 -3.54 13.38
N ARG A 56 -6.79 -3.92 12.26
CA ARG A 56 -7.76 -5.03 12.22
C ARG A 56 -7.13 -6.38 12.50
N SER A 57 -5.94 -6.63 11.95
CA SER A 57 -5.27 -7.95 12.03
C SER A 57 -4.31 -8.09 13.22
N GLY A 58 -3.88 -6.98 13.83
CA GLY A 58 -2.78 -7.02 14.79
C GLY A 58 -1.40 -7.27 14.16
N ALA A 59 -1.26 -7.31 12.83
CA ALA A 59 0.00 -7.62 12.16
C ALA A 59 1.03 -6.48 12.21
N THR A 60 2.31 -6.85 12.25
CA THR A 60 3.48 -5.96 12.12
C THR A 60 4.07 -5.97 10.70
N GLU A 61 3.60 -6.88 9.85
CA GLU A 61 3.90 -6.93 8.42
C GLU A 61 2.60 -7.14 7.65
N VAL A 62 2.37 -6.33 6.63
CA VAL A 62 1.16 -6.40 5.79
C VAL A 62 1.51 -6.36 4.31
N ARG A 63 0.81 -7.17 3.53
CA ARG A 63 0.83 -7.09 2.07
C ARG A 63 -0.52 -6.59 1.62
N LEU A 64 -0.55 -5.39 1.05
CA LEU A 64 -1.74 -4.79 0.49
C LEU A 64 -2.00 -5.33 -0.92
N ASP A 65 -3.15 -5.91 -1.12
CA ASP A 65 -3.65 -6.31 -2.43
C ASP A 65 -4.95 -5.57 -2.80
N VAL A 66 -5.47 -5.84 -4.00
CA VAL A 66 -6.71 -5.27 -4.55
C VAL A 66 -7.85 -5.25 -3.52
N GLU A 67 -8.04 -6.35 -2.82
CA GLU A 67 -9.12 -6.54 -1.84
C GLU A 67 -9.05 -5.55 -0.67
N ASP A 68 -7.85 -5.13 -0.26
CA ASP A 68 -7.67 -4.19 0.84
C ASP A 68 -8.15 -2.77 0.49
N PHE A 69 -8.27 -2.44 -0.79
CA PHE A 69 -8.73 -1.14 -1.29
C PHE A 69 -10.21 -1.12 -1.69
N ALA A 70 -10.88 -2.28 -1.71
CA ALA A 70 -12.29 -2.44 -2.06
C ALA A 70 -13.27 -2.09 -0.91
N SER A 71 -12.75 -1.81 0.29
CA SER A 71 -13.53 -1.51 1.51
C SER A 71 -13.45 -0.06 1.96
#